data_AF-A0A2M6X6R2-F1
#
_entry.id   AF-A0A2M6X6R2-F1
#
_cell.length_a   1.000
_cell.length_b   1.000
_cell.length_c   1.000
_cell.angle_alpha   90.00
_cell.angle_beta   90.00
_cell.angle_gamma   90.00
#
_symmetry.space_group_name_H-M   'P 1'
#
loop_
_entity.id
_entity.type
_entity.pdbx_description
1 polymer ?
#
loop_
_entity_poly.entity_id
_entity_poly.type
_entity_poly.pdbx_seq_one_letter_code
_entity_poly.pdbx_strand_id
1 'polypeptide(L)'
;MDQLLSRFHSFLLQLHSDSRQLRKLHFGKLAVRLSSFKLLLLSLNVLVRIHFLGVVLGVVNRVRPAWSICFFCYAGSDRYSDRYCFKWSRKWLRWWPTPIAIFSSAGVQGLIFASPVTEAEFLDPANRTNLLLLKSRIDFLARLIGTKSVTYSGILPSVFKKIDASFRDSSQENVAQIVVESIRLVVRKHFLDFTPTVMVVGGLGRIGKSLVRKLSENYSEVITIDVGPGFGNLPSRLKGKPCLIVDVSRSGAIDTYVDKMWEGIVLVNETFPEPSIKTLKKLKAKGIPTYHISGVKGGVFPNLPLGYQGAIPCCAIGTSTAENAVPVIKDLLYEFE
;
A
#
# COMPACT_ATOMS: atom_id res chain seq x y z
N MET A 1 -0.25 -31.46 -18.60
CA MET A 1 -0.12 -29.99 -18.46
C MET A 1 -0.67 -29.49 -17.11
N ASP A 2 -1.81 -29.98 -16.64
CA ASP A 2 -2.31 -29.71 -15.27
C ASP A 2 -1.38 -30.18 -14.16
N GLN A 3 -0.61 -31.25 -14.40
CA GLN A 3 0.41 -31.72 -13.45
C GLN A 3 1.54 -30.72 -13.23
N LEU A 4 1.92 -29.90 -14.21
CA LEU A 4 3.06 -28.98 -14.08
C LEU A 4 2.65 -27.69 -13.36
N LEU A 5 1.41 -27.22 -13.60
CA LEU A 5 0.78 -26.14 -12.85
C LEU A 5 0.43 -26.58 -11.42
N SER A 6 -0.08 -27.80 -11.25
CA SER A 6 -0.31 -28.38 -9.93
C SER A 6 0.99 -28.55 -9.16
N ARG A 7 2.09 -28.97 -9.80
CA ARG A 7 3.41 -29.06 -9.17
C ARG A 7 4.00 -27.70 -8.84
N PHE A 8 3.87 -26.69 -9.70
CA PHE A 8 4.35 -25.33 -9.40
C PHE A 8 3.51 -24.65 -8.31
N HIS A 9 2.19 -24.82 -8.34
CA HIS A 9 1.28 -24.34 -7.29
C HIS A 9 1.54 -25.07 -5.96
N SER A 10 1.72 -26.39 -5.97
CA SER A 10 2.08 -27.19 -4.81
C SER A 10 3.46 -26.80 -4.26
N PHE A 11 4.43 -26.50 -5.12
CA PHE A 11 5.74 -26.00 -4.73
C PHE A 11 5.65 -24.63 -4.04
N LEU A 12 4.84 -23.70 -4.59
CA LEU A 12 4.58 -22.40 -3.96
C LEU A 12 3.81 -22.53 -2.63
N LEU A 13 2.86 -23.46 -2.53
CA LEU A 13 2.13 -23.76 -1.30
C LEU A 13 3.00 -24.45 -0.25
N GLN A 14 3.92 -25.32 -0.66
CA GLN A 14 4.88 -25.99 0.23
C GLN A 14 5.89 -24.99 0.80
N LEU A 15 6.39 -24.07 -0.04
CA LEU A 15 7.18 -22.92 0.42
C LEU A 15 6.40 -22.02 1.39
N HIS A 16 5.08 -21.88 1.21
CA HIS A 16 4.21 -21.13 2.12
C HIS A 16 3.94 -21.89 3.44
N SER A 17 3.80 -23.21 3.42
CA SER A 17 3.63 -24.08 4.60
C SER A 17 4.87 -24.09 5.48
N ASP A 18 6.05 -24.29 4.86
CA ASP A 18 7.35 -24.26 5.55
C ASP A 18 7.65 -22.89 6.17
N SER A 19 7.09 -21.82 5.60
CA SER A 19 7.21 -20.46 6.16
C SER A 19 6.44 -20.27 7.47
N ARG A 20 5.42 -21.10 7.77
CA ARG A 20 4.65 -21.04 9.03
C ARG A 20 5.29 -21.85 10.14
N GLN A 21 5.93 -22.99 9.84
CA GLN A 21 6.60 -23.82 10.84
C GLN A 21 7.94 -23.24 11.34
N LEU A 22 8.60 -22.38 10.58
CA LEU A 22 9.94 -21.85 10.92
C LEU A 22 9.96 -20.63 11.86
N ARG A 23 8.86 -20.29 12.55
CA ARG A 23 8.77 -19.08 13.40
C ARG A 23 9.57 -19.11 14.71
N LYS A 24 10.29 -20.19 15.05
CA LYS A 24 11.04 -20.31 16.32
C LYS A 24 12.57 -20.41 16.23
N LEU A 25 13.20 -20.24 15.05
CA LEU A 25 14.65 -20.36 14.93
C LEU A 25 15.34 -19.22 14.16
N HIS A 26 16.15 -18.48 14.93
CA HIS A 26 17.40 -17.79 14.57
C HIS A 26 17.40 -16.51 13.72
N PHE A 27 17.81 -15.41 14.38
CA PHE A 27 18.28 -14.15 13.80
C PHE A 27 19.36 -14.33 12.71
N GLY A 28 20.23 -15.35 12.82
CA GLY A 28 21.26 -15.63 11.81
C GLY A 28 20.70 -16.03 10.44
N LYS A 29 19.60 -16.81 10.40
CA LYS A 29 18.95 -17.21 9.14
C LYS A 29 18.23 -16.03 8.48
N LEU A 30 17.77 -15.05 9.25
CA LEU A 30 17.09 -13.86 8.74
C LEU A 30 18.06 -12.91 7.99
N ALA A 31 19.28 -12.72 8.52
CA ALA A 31 20.30 -11.88 7.88
C ALA A 31 20.75 -12.46 6.54
N VAL A 32 20.99 -13.78 6.47
CA VAL A 32 21.36 -14.47 5.23
C VAL A 32 20.23 -14.37 4.20
N ARG A 33 18.97 -14.62 4.59
CA ARG A 33 17.81 -14.49 3.70
C ARG A 33 17.62 -13.08 3.15
N LEU A 34 17.80 -12.05 3.98
CA LEU A 34 17.74 -10.64 3.55
C LEU A 34 18.84 -10.29 2.55
N SER A 35 20.06 -10.83 2.75
CA SER A 35 21.17 -10.65 1.81
C SER A 35 20.87 -11.29 0.45
N SER A 36 20.41 -12.55 0.44
CA SER A 36 20.06 -13.26 -0.80
C SER A 36 18.93 -12.60 -1.58
N PHE A 37 17.89 -12.11 -0.89
CA PHE A 37 16.81 -11.36 -1.54
C PHE A 37 17.34 -10.07 -2.20
N LYS A 38 18.17 -9.30 -1.52
CA LYS A 38 18.75 -8.07 -2.09
C LYS A 38 19.68 -8.36 -3.27
N LEU A 39 20.45 -9.45 -3.23
CA LEU A 39 21.25 -9.90 -4.36
C LEU A 39 20.36 -10.28 -5.55
N LEU A 40 19.27 -11.01 -5.32
CA LEU A 40 18.28 -11.32 -6.34
C LEU A 40 17.70 -10.03 -6.96
N LEU A 41 17.29 -9.06 -6.14
CA LEU A 41 16.80 -7.77 -6.63
C LEU A 41 17.83 -7.02 -7.48
N LEU A 42 19.11 -7.07 -7.08
CA LEU A 42 20.21 -6.47 -7.84
C LEU A 42 20.37 -7.15 -9.20
N SER A 43 20.38 -8.48 -9.25
CA SER A 43 20.46 -9.25 -10.50
C SER A 43 19.27 -8.98 -11.40
N LEU A 44 18.05 -8.98 -10.85
CA LEU A 44 16.83 -8.65 -11.60
C LEU A 44 16.88 -7.22 -12.14
N ASN A 45 17.42 -6.26 -11.39
CA ASN A 45 17.58 -4.89 -11.88
C ASN A 45 18.50 -4.82 -13.10
N VAL A 46 19.63 -5.52 -13.10
CA VAL A 46 20.53 -5.60 -14.26
C VAL A 46 19.78 -6.14 -15.49
N LEU A 47 19.04 -7.24 -15.33
CA LEU A 47 18.25 -7.86 -16.42
C LEU A 47 17.14 -6.94 -16.96
N VAL A 48 16.55 -6.11 -16.10
CA VAL A 48 15.54 -5.12 -16.52
C VAL A 48 16.15 -3.95 -17.28
N ARG A 49 17.34 -3.49 -16.90
CA ARG A 49 18.02 -2.38 -17.59
C ARG A 49 18.37 -2.71 -19.04
N ILE A 50 18.73 -3.96 -19.30
CA ILE A 50 18.99 -4.45 -20.67
C ILE A 50 17.71 -4.89 -21.38
N HIS A 51 16.53 -4.64 -20.79
CA HIS A 51 15.20 -4.99 -21.28
C HIS A 51 14.92 -6.49 -21.47
N PHE A 52 15.92 -7.35 -21.27
CA PHE A 52 15.83 -8.79 -21.43
C PHE A 52 14.67 -9.39 -20.63
N LEU A 53 14.56 -9.04 -19.34
CA LEU A 53 13.49 -9.58 -18.50
C LEU A 53 12.11 -9.15 -19.01
N GLY A 54 11.96 -7.91 -19.44
CA GLY A 54 10.70 -7.41 -19.98
C GLY A 54 10.30 -8.14 -21.27
N VAL A 55 11.25 -8.41 -22.17
CA VAL A 55 11.00 -9.19 -23.40
C VAL A 55 10.57 -10.61 -23.07
N VAL A 56 11.30 -11.30 -22.19
CA VAL A 56 10.99 -12.68 -21.78
C VAL A 56 9.60 -12.75 -21.16
N LEU A 57 9.31 -11.87 -20.20
CA LEU A 57 7.97 -11.80 -19.58
C LEU A 57 6.89 -11.46 -20.61
N GLY A 58 7.16 -10.58 -21.57
CA GLY A 58 6.23 -10.23 -22.65
C GLY A 58 5.91 -11.39 -23.57
N VAL A 59 6.92 -12.18 -23.97
CA VAL A 59 6.72 -13.40 -24.77
C VAL A 59 5.87 -14.40 -23.99
N VAL A 60 6.19 -14.64 -22.71
CA VAL A 60 5.41 -15.53 -21.85
C VAL A 60 3.97 -15.03 -21.72
N ASN A 61 3.76 -13.73 -21.51
CA ASN A 61 2.43 -13.14 -21.34
C ASN A 61 1.60 -13.17 -22.63
N ARG A 62 2.24 -13.12 -23.81
CA ARG A 62 1.56 -13.24 -25.10
C ARG A 62 1.06 -14.66 -25.36
N VAL A 63 1.85 -15.66 -24.97
CA VAL A 63 1.45 -17.08 -25.07
C VAL A 63 0.40 -17.42 -24.02
N ARG A 64 0.53 -16.86 -22.81
CA ARG A 64 -0.39 -17.08 -21.70
C ARG A 64 -0.62 -15.77 -20.94
N PRO A 65 -1.75 -15.07 -21.18
CA PRO A 65 -2.06 -13.78 -20.55
C PRO A 65 -2.27 -13.90 -19.04
N ALA A 66 -1.16 -13.94 -18.30
CA ALA A 66 -1.13 -14.10 -16.86
C ALA A 66 -1.13 -12.74 -16.17
N TRP A 67 -0.31 -11.80 -16.63
CA TRP A 67 -0.11 -10.51 -15.97
C TRP A 67 -0.90 -9.40 -16.65
N SER A 68 -1.92 -8.88 -15.96
CA SER A 68 -2.74 -7.79 -16.46
C SER A 68 -2.36 -6.43 -15.85
N ILE A 69 -1.68 -6.41 -14.70
CA ILE A 69 -1.33 -5.18 -13.98
C ILE A 69 0.18 -5.06 -13.77
N CYS A 70 0.71 -3.88 -14.06
CA CYS A 70 2.03 -3.44 -13.61
C CYS A 70 1.84 -2.44 -12.47
N PHE A 71 2.15 -2.83 -11.24
CA PHE A 71 2.04 -1.95 -10.07
C PHE A 71 3.42 -1.42 -9.69
N PHE A 72 3.54 -0.11 -9.55
CA PHE A 72 4.77 0.54 -9.08
C PHE A 72 4.61 1.09 -7.67
N CYS A 73 5.54 0.71 -6.80
CA CYS A 73 5.65 1.23 -5.44
C CYS A 73 7.02 1.86 -5.17
N TYR A 74 7.14 2.55 -4.04
CA TYR A 74 8.38 3.22 -3.62
C TYR A 74 8.61 3.04 -2.12
N ALA A 75 9.77 3.46 -1.62
CA ALA A 75 10.11 3.30 -0.21
C ALA A 75 9.27 4.18 0.71
N GLY A 76 9.04 5.43 0.34
CA GLY A 76 8.34 6.42 1.14
C GLY A 76 9.18 6.96 2.30
N SER A 77 9.94 6.09 2.98
CA SER A 77 10.92 6.45 4.00
C SER A 77 12.22 5.67 3.85
N ASP A 78 13.29 6.14 4.48
CA ASP A 78 14.58 5.45 4.49
C ASP A 78 14.48 4.03 5.10
N ARG A 79 13.60 3.83 6.10
CA ARG A 79 13.33 2.53 6.72
C ARG A 79 12.90 1.47 5.68
N TYR A 80 12.09 1.85 4.72
CA TYR A 80 11.66 0.98 3.62
C TYR A 80 12.73 0.85 2.53
N SER A 81 13.50 1.91 2.28
CA SER A 81 14.60 1.93 1.30
C SER A 81 15.63 0.85 1.62
N ASP A 82 15.96 0.69 2.90
CA ASP A 82 16.87 -0.33 3.43
C ASP A 82 16.33 -1.77 3.26
N ARG A 83 15.05 -1.96 2.94
CA ARG A 83 14.47 -3.28 2.61
C ARG A 83 14.54 -3.60 1.13
N TYR A 84 14.46 -2.59 0.26
CA TYR A 84 14.50 -2.77 -1.19
C TYR A 84 15.91 -2.90 -1.76
N CYS A 85 16.94 -2.40 -1.08
CA CYS A 85 18.29 -2.44 -1.62
C CYS A 85 19.40 -2.45 -0.56
N PHE A 86 20.65 -2.63 -1.00
CA PHE A 86 21.82 -2.31 -0.18
C PHE A 86 22.08 -0.80 -0.21
N LYS A 87 22.56 -0.23 0.90
CA LYS A 87 22.82 1.22 1.03
C LYS A 87 23.71 1.76 -0.09
N TRP A 88 24.78 1.03 -0.44
CA TRP A 88 25.70 1.40 -1.52
C TRP A 88 25.04 1.40 -2.90
N SER A 89 24.04 0.53 -3.13
CA SER A 89 23.34 0.40 -4.42
C SER A 89 22.18 1.40 -4.59
N ARG A 90 21.75 2.07 -3.51
CA ARG A 90 20.58 2.95 -3.50
C ARG A 90 20.64 4.04 -4.56
N LYS A 91 21.78 4.74 -4.67
CA LYS A 91 21.95 5.83 -5.65
C LYS A 91 21.74 5.33 -7.08
N TRP A 92 22.25 4.14 -7.38
CA TRP A 92 22.15 3.53 -8.70
C TRP A 92 20.72 3.06 -9.02
N LEU A 93 19.99 2.55 -8.01
CA LEU A 93 18.63 2.01 -8.17
C LEU A 93 17.53 3.06 -8.10
N ARG A 94 17.80 4.25 -7.53
CA ARG A 94 16.83 5.31 -7.24
C ARG A 94 15.86 5.64 -8.37
N TRP A 95 16.26 5.65 -9.63
CA TRP A 95 15.34 6.05 -10.72
C TRP A 95 15.03 4.90 -11.68
N TRP A 96 15.16 3.67 -11.20
CA TRP A 96 14.95 2.47 -11.99
C TRP A 96 13.89 1.56 -11.36
N PRO A 97 12.83 1.20 -12.11
CA PRO A 97 11.84 0.26 -11.64
C PRO A 97 12.45 -1.14 -11.55
N THR A 98 12.54 -1.67 -10.34
CA THR A 98 13.09 -3.01 -10.07
C THR A 98 11.93 -3.96 -9.78
N PRO A 99 11.80 -5.10 -10.47
CA PRO A 99 10.77 -6.07 -10.16
C PRO A 99 11.09 -6.70 -8.81
N ILE A 100 10.13 -6.62 -7.88
CA ILE A 100 10.32 -7.10 -6.50
C ILE A 100 9.38 -8.24 -6.14
N ALA A 101 8.24 -8.37 -6.81
CA ALA A 101 7.26 -9.42 -6.54
C ALA A 101 6.29 -9.62 -7.69
N ILE A 102 5.59 -10.74 -7.65
CA ILE A 102 4.36 -11.02 -8.39
C ILE A 102 3.21 -11.11 -7.39
N PHE A 103 1.99 -10.76 -7.82
CA PHE A 103 0.82 -10.90 -6.97
C PHE A 103 -0.37 -11.53 -7.69
N SER A 104 -1.32 -12.06 -6.91
CA SER A 104 -2.60 -12.53 -7.39
C SER A 104 -3.71 -12.20 -6.39
N SER A 105 -4.76 -11.51 -6.85
CA SER A 105 -5.95 -11.16 -6.08
C SER A 105 -7.20 -11.29 -6.95
N ALA A 106 -8.27 -11.88 -6.43
CA ALA A 106 -9.57 -11.94 -7.08
C ALA A 106 -9.51 -12.34 -8.59
N GLY A 107 -8.69 -13.33 -8.93
CA GLY A 107 -8.52 -13.83 -10.30
C GLY A 107 -7.60 -12.98 -11.20
N VAL A 108 -7.09 -11.85 -10.72
CA VAL A 108 -6.13 -10.99 -11.42
C VAL A 108 -4.72 -11.24 -10.91
N GLN A 109 -3.74 -11.28 -11.81
CA GLN A 109 -2.32 -11.31 -11.46
C GLN A 109 -1.59 -10.09 -11.99
N GLY A 110 -0.54 -9.70 -11.29
CA GLY A 110 0.28 -8.56 -11.68
C GLY A 110 1.72 -8.66 -11.20
N LEU A 111 2.52 -7.72 -11.70
CA LEU A 111 3.93 -7.56 -11.36
C LEU A 111 4.09 -6.32 -10.49
N ILE A 112 4.91 -6.42 -9.45
CA ILE A 112 5.26 -5.31 -8.58
C ILE A 112 6.67 -4.86 -8.91
N PHE A 113 6.78 -3.60 -9.30
CA PHE A 113 8.04 -2.89 -9.43
C PHE A 113 8.20 -1.93 -8.25
N ALA A 114 9.44 -1.75 -7.81
CA ALA A 114 9.76 -0.80 -6.76
C ALA A 114 11.03 -0.01 -7.05
N SER A 115 11.14 1.13 -6.38
CA SER A 115 12.36 1.92 -6.33
C SER A 115 12.64 2.40 -4.90
N PRO A 116 13.92 2.51 -4.47
CA PRO A 116 14.27 3.00 -3.14
C PRO A 116 14.07 4.52 -2.92
N VAL A 117 13.26 5.17 -3.76
CA VAL A 117 12.92 6.60 -3.70
C VAL A 117 12.00 6.88 -2.52
N THR A 118 12.22 8.01 -1.87
CA THR A 118 11.43 8.55 -0.78
C THR A 118 10.47 9.63 -1.26
N GLU A 119 9.49 9.99 -0.43
CA GLU A 119 8.56 11.08 -0.79
C GLU A 119 9.27 12.41 -0.99
N ALA A 120 10.26 12.72 -0.15
CA ALA A 120 11.04 13.95 -0.26
C ALA A 120 11.71 14.07 -1.65
N GLU A 121 12.27 12.96 -2.16
CA GLU A 121 12.93 12.93 -3.47
C GLU A 121 11.94 13.12 -4.64
N PHE A 122 10.68 12.68 -4.52
CA PHE A 122 9.64 12.94 -5.54
C PHE A 122 9.09 14.37 -5.50
N LEU A 123 9.07 14.98 -4.31
CA LEU A 123 8.56 16.33 -4.12
C LEU A 123 9.59 17.41 -4.47
N ASP A 124 10.88 17.05 -4.51
CA ASP A 124 11.97 17.94 -4.92
C ASP A 124 11.87 18.31 -6.42
N PRO A 125 11.65 19.60 -6.76
CA PRO A 125 11.58 20.05 -8.14
C PRO A 125 12.82 19.72 -8.98
N ALA A 126 14.01 19.61 -8.36
CA ALA A 126 15.25 19.26 -9.05
C ALA A 126 15.21 17.84 -9.65
N ASN A 127 14.34 16.97 -9.14
CA ASN A 127 14.20 15.59 -9.63
C ASN A 127 13.13 15.41 -10.70
N ARG A 128 12.51 16.50 -11.21
CA ARG A 128 11.43 16.42 -12.20
C ARG A 128 11.80 15.57 -13.43
N THR A 129 12.98 15.76 -14.00
CA THR A 129 13.46 14.99 -15.17
C THR A 129 13.60 13.50 -14.84
N ASN A 130 14.13 13.19 -13.66
CA ASN A 130 14.27 11.79 -13.21
C ASN A 130 12.91 11.12 -13.00
N LEU A 131 11.92 11.86 -12.51
CA LEU A 131 10.57 11.36 -12.31
C LEU A 131 9.85 11.07 -13.63
N LEU A 132 9.96 11.96 -14.62
CA LEU A 132 9.44 11.72 -15.97
C LEU A 132 10.10 10.49 -16.62
N LEU A 133 11.41 10.35 -16.45
CA LEU A 133 12.16 9.21 -16.97
C LEU A 133 11.77 7.89 -16.27
N LEU A 134 11.56 7.92 -14.96
CA LEU A 134 11.04 6.78 -14.20
C LEU A 134 9.67 6.34 -14.73
N LYS A 135 8.74 7.28 -14.91
CA LYS A 135 7.42 6.99 -15.50
C LYS A 135 7.55 6.37 -16.88
N SER A 136 8.35 6.97 -17.76
CA SER A 136 8.59 6.46 -19.11
C SER A 136 9.13 5.03 -19.11
N ARG A 137 10.05 4.71 -18.19
CA ARG A 137 10.58 3.34 -18.01
C ARG A 137 9.50 2.36 -17.55
N ILE A 138 8.64 2.75 -16.61
CA ILE A 138 7.54 1.90 -16.14
C ILE A 138 6.54 1.64 -17.28
N ASP A 139 6.13 2.69 -17.99
CA ASP A 139 5.20 2.59 -19.13
C ASP A 139 5.81 1.76 -20.27
N PHE A 140 7.12 1.88 -20.50
CA PHE A 140 7.84 1.05 -21.46
C PHE A 140 7.86 -0.43 -21.05
N LEU A 141 8.20 -0.74 -19.80
CA LEU A 141 8.19 -2.12 -19.29
C LEU A 141 6.79 -2.72 -19.33
N ALA A 142 5.77 -1.97 -18.94
CA ALA A 142 4.37 -2.40 -19.01
C ALA A 142 3.96 -2.78 -20.45
N ARG A 143 4.33 -1.96 -21.44
CA ARG A 143 4.10 -2.26 -22.86
C ARG A 143 4.88 -3.48 -23.34
N LEU A 144 6.14 -3.59 -22.93
CA LEU A 144 7.00 -4.71 -23.31
C LEU A 144 6.46 -6.05 -22.78
N ILE A 145 5.97 -6.04 -21.53
CA ILE A 145 5.36 -7.20 -20.87
C ILE A 145 3.94 -7.47 -21.40
N GLY A 146 3.28 -6.47 -21.98
CA GLY A 146 1.90 -6.58 -22.46
C GLY A 146 0.86 -6.52 -21.36
N THR A 147 1.11 -5.77 -20.28
CA THR A 147 0.11 -5.54 -19.22
C THR A 147 -0.99 -4.58 -19.71
N LYS A 148 -2.22 -4.75 -19.19
CA LYS A 148 -3.38 -3.94 -19.56
C LYS A 148 -3.43 -2.59 -18.84
N SER A 149 -2.85 -2.51 -17.63
CA SER A 149 -2.87 -1.29 -16.83
C SER A 149 -1.57 -1.12 -16.03
N VAL A 150 -1.30 0.14 -15.69
CA VAL A 150 -0.25 0.55 -14.78
C VAL A 150 -0.87 1.28 -13.59
N THR A 151 -0.53 0.89 -12.38
CA THR A 151 -0.97 1.54 -11.16
C THR A 151 0.21 1.98 -10.30
N TYR A 152 0.00 3.03 -9.49
CA TYR A 152 1.07 3.69 -8.75
C TYR A 152 0.67 3.88 -7.29
N SER A 153 1.61 3.68 -6.37
CA SER A 153 1.36 3.83 -4.94
C SER A 153 1.38 5.28 -4.46
N GLY A 154 0.74 5.53 -3.31
CA GLY A 154 0.94 6.73 -2.49
C GLY A 154 0.74 8.05 -3.23
N ILE A 155 1.70 8.97 -3.09
CA ILE A 155 1.58 10.33 -3.64
C ILE A 155 1.82 10.41 -5.16
N LEU A 156 2.38 9.37 -5.77
CA LEU A 156 2.84 9.39 -7.16
C LEU A 156 1.76 9.82 -8.17
N PRO A 157 0.51 9.33 -8.11
CA PRO A 157 -0.54 9.79 -9.01
C PRO A 157 -0.71 11.32 -9.00
N SER A 158 -0.68 11.91 -7.80
CA SER A 158 -0.81 13.36 -7.62
C SER A 158 0.42 14.11 -8.12
N VAL A 159 1.62 13.54 -7.93
CA VAL A 159 2.86 14.13 -8.44
C VAL A 159 2.90 14.07 -9.98
N PHE A 160 2.58 12.92 -10.58
CA PHE A 160 2.53 12.75 -12.03
C PHE A 160 1.52 13.70 -12.67
N LYS A 161 0.32 13.82 -12.11
CA LYS A 161 -0.69 14.76 -12.63
C LYS A 161 -0.22 16.21 -12.66
N LYS A 162 0.65 16.62 -11.72
CA LYS A 162 1.22 17.99 -11.69
C LYS A 162 2.25 18.23 -12.79
N ILE A 163 2.98 17.20 -13.19
CA ILE A 163 4.08 17.33 -14.17
C ILE A 163 3.68 16.87 -15.58
N ASP A 164 2.60 16.09 -15.69
CA ASP A 164 2.03 15.54 -16.90
C ASP A 164 0.49 15.62 -16.80
N ALA A 165 -0.10 16.62 -17.45
CA ALA A 165 -1.55 16.86 -17.41
C ALA A 165 -2.37 15.75 -18.09
N SER A 166 -1.73 14.95 -18.95
CA SER A 166 -2.38 13.81 -19.63
C SER A 166 -2.53 12.60 -18.71
N PHE A 167 -1.83 12.58 -17.57
CA PHE A 167 -1.86 11.47 -16.64
C PHE A 167 -3.28 11.22 -16.11
N ARG A 168 -3.72 9.96 -16.22
CA ARG A 168 -4.99 9.44 -15.69
C ARG A 168 -4.67 8.31 -14.72
N ASP A 169 -5.30 8.33 -13.56
CA ASP A 169 -5.22 7.24 -12.59
C ASP A 169 -6.60 6.96 -12.04
N SER A 170 -7.06 5.72 -12.21
CA SER A 170 -8.36 5.21 -11.76
C SER A 170 -8.29 4.51 -10.40
N SER A 171 -7.10 4.34 -9.80
CA SER A 171 -6.95 3.59 -8.54
C SER A 171 -7.68 4.22 -7.34
N GLN A 172 -7.95 5.52 -7.37
CA GLN A 172 -8.61 6.26 -6.27
C GLN A 172 -9.94 5.65 -5.85
N GLU A 173 -10.81 5.31 -6.82
CA GLU A 173 -12.12 4.75 -6.52
C GLU A 173 -12.01 3.35 -5.90
N ASN A 174 -11.04 2.55 -6.35
CA ASN A 174 -10.78 1.22 -5.81
C ASN A 174 -10.30 1.30 -4.37
N VAL A 175 -9.35 2.20 -4.07
CA VAL A 175 -8.84 2.40 -2.71
C VAL A 175 -9.97 2.86 -1.79
N ALA A 176 -10.74 3.88 -2.21
CA ALA A 176 -11.88 4.35 -1.43
C ALA A 176 -12.90 3.24 -1.14
N GLN A 177 -13.20 2.37 -2.11
CA GLN A 177 -14.07 1.23 -1.90
C GLN A 177 -13.51 0.26 -0.83
N ILE A 178 -12.23 -0.08 -0.91
CA ILE A 178 -11.57 -0.96 0.06
C ILE A 178 -11.61 -0.35 1.46
N VAL A 179 -11.44 0.98 1.57
CA VAL A 179 -11.56 1.69 2.85
C VAL A 179 -12.98 1.65 3.39
N VAL A 180 -14.01 1.82 2.56
CA VAL A 180 -15.42 1.67 2.97
C VAL A 180 -15.71 0.26 3.50
N GLU A 181 -15.27 -0.78 2.81
CA GLU A 181 -15.45 -2.15 3.31
C GLU A 181 -14.69 -2.38 4.62
N SER A 182 -13.50 -1.78 4.76
CA SER A 182 -12.73 -1.86 6.00
C SER A 182 -13.46 -1.18 7.17
N ILE A 183 -14.03 0.00 6.91
CA ILE A 183 -14.86 0.75 7.86
C ILE A 183 -16.06 -0.08 8.29
N ARG A 184 -16.77 -0.75 7.37
CA ARG A 184 -17.91 -1.61 7.71
C ARG A 184 -17.52 -2.73 8.67
N LEU A 185 -16.38 -3.37 8.46
CA LEU A 185 -15.87 -4.41 9.35
C LEU A 185 -15.55 -3.87 10.75
N VAL A 186 -14.93 -2.69 10.82
CA VAL A 186 -14.58 -2.04 12.09
C VAL A 186 -15.82 -1.54 12.83
N VAL A 187 -16.78 -0.95 12.12
CA VAL A 187 -18.07 -0.51 12.66
C VAL A 187 -18.83 -1.68 13.26
N ARG A 188 -18.97 -2.79 12.53
CA ARG A 188 -19.61 -4.01 13.05
C ARG A 188 -18.94 -4.55 14.31
N LYS A 189 -17.63 -4.37 14.46
CA LYS A 189 -16.88 -4.86 15.62
C LYS A 189 -17.04 -3.99 16.87
N HIS A 190 -17.10 -2.67 16.71
CA HIS A 190 -17.02 -1.72 17.84
C HIS A 190 -18.29 -0.90 18.08
N PHE A 191 -19.22 -0.91 17.12
CA PHE A 191 -20.36 0.01 17.05
C PHE A 191 -21.68 -0.73 16.81
N LEU A 192 -21.85 -1.92 17.42
CA LEU A 192 -22.93 -2.91 17.12
C LEU A 192 -24.31 -2.28 16.91
N ASP A 193 -24.78 -1.47 17.86
CA ASP A 193 -26.15 -0.95 17.88
C ASP A 193 -26.25 0.52 17.45
N PHE A 194 -25.16 1.12 16.96
CA PHE A 194 -25.16 2.54 16.65
C PHE A 194 -24.27 2.91 15.46
N THR A 195 -24.75 3.83 14.63
CA THR A 195 -23.96 4.37 13.52
C THR A 195 -23.08 5.50 14.03
N PRO A 196 -21.74 5.38 14.03
CA PRO A 196 -20.88 6.47 14.49
C PRO A 196 -20.87 7.64 13.52
N THR A 197 -20.60 8.83 14.06
CA THR A 197 -20.09 9.94 13.25
C THR A 197 -18.72 9.56 12.69
N VAL A 198 -18.54 9.70 11.38
CA VAL A 198 -17.29 9.38 10.70
C VAL A 198 -16.50 10.66 10.42
N MET A 199 -15.30 10.77 10.98
CA MET A 199 -14.37 11.88 10.75
C MET A 199 -13.26 11.43 9.80
N VAL A 200 -13.18 12.03 8.62
CA VAL A 200 -12.19 11.69 7.59
C VAL A 200 -11.05 12.69 7.61
N VAL A 201 -9.88 12.26 8.09
CA VAL A 201 -8.62 13.02 8.05
C VAL A 201 -8.03 12.91 6.65
N GLY A 202 -7.80 14.05 6.00
CA GLY A 202 -7.42 14.11 4.58
C GLY A 202 -8.62 13.99 3.61
N GLY A 203 -9.83 14.31 4.07
CA GLY A 203 -11.06 14.17 3.28
C GLY A 203 -11.15 15.07 2.03
N LEU A 204 -10.35 16.15 1.94
CA LEU A 204 -10.24 16.96 0.72
C LEU A 204 -9.15 16.44 -0.23
N GLY A 205 -8.40 15.42 0.18
CA GLY A 205 -7.41 14.72 -0.62
C GLY A 205 -8.02 13.91 -1.76
N ARG A 206 -7.15 13.32 -2.59
CA ARG A 206 -7.54 12.49 -3.74
C ARG A 206 -8.42 11.32 -3.28
N ILE A 207 -7.90 10.43 -2.44
CA ILE A 207 -8.68 9.30 -1.89
C ILE A 207 -9.85 9.81 -1.03
N GLY A 208 -9.57 10.78 -0.16
CA GLY A 208 -10.55 11.37 0.76
C GLY A 208 -11.85 11.83 0.10
N LYS A 209 -11.79 12.52 -1.06
CA LYS A 209 -12.99 12.99 -1.75
C LYS A 209 -13.92 11.87 -2.21
N SER A 210 -13.35 10.79 -2.77
CA SER A 210 -14.16 9.62 -3.17
C SER A 210 -14.70 8.89 -1.94
N LEU A 211 -13.88 8.76 -0.90
CA LEU A 211 -14.27 8.13 0.36
C LEU A 211 -15.43 8.88 1.04
N VAL A 212 -15.32 10.21 1.21
CA VAL A 212 -16.38 11.03 1.81
C VAL A 212 -17.69 10.87 1.04
N ARG A 213 -17.66 10.93 -0.30
CA ARG A 213 -18.85 10.71 -1.12
C ARG A 213 -19.50 9.35 -0.84
N LYS A 214 -18.73 8.26 -0.87
CA LYS A 214 -19.23 6.89 -0.61
C LYS A 214 -19.73 6.71 0.82
N LEU A 215 -19.09 7.36 1.80
CA LEU A 215 -19.52 7.30 3.19
C LEU A 215 -20.82 8.06 3.41
N SER A 216 -21.02 9.22 2.78
CA SER A 216 -22.26 9.99 2.89
C SER A 216 -23.50 9.24 2.36
N GLU A 217 -23.32 8.20 1.54
CA GLU A 217 -24.40 7.31 1.11
C GLU A 217 -24.86 6.33 2.21
N ASN A 218 -24.00 6.04 3.20
CA ASN A 218 -24.21 4.98 4.20
C ASN A 218 -24.22 5.51 5.65
N TYR A 219 -23.72 6.72 5.88
CA TYR A 219 -23.55 7.32 7.22
C TYR A 219 -24.24 8.69 7.26
N SER A 220 -25.05 8.90 8.29
CA SER A 220 -25.83 10.13 8.48
C SER A 220 -24.95 11.37 8.71
N GLU A 221 -23.75 11.18 9.25
CA GLU A 221 -22.83 12.27 9.55
C GLU A 221 -21.39 11.91 9.20
N VAL A 222 -20.85 12.58 8.17
CA VAL A 222 -19.46 12.48 7.73
C VAL A 222 -18.82 13.86 7.80
N ILE A 223 -17.76 14.00 8.59
CA ILE A 223 -17.03 15.25 8.79
C ILE A 223 -15.66 15.14 8.16
N THR A 224 -15.29 16.12 7.34
CA THR A 224 -13.93 16.21 6.78
C THR A 224 -13.03 17.01 7.71
N ILE A 225 -11.83 16.47 7.97
CA ILE A 225 -10.75 17.13 8.71
C ILE A 225 -9.56 17.25 7.76
N ASP A 226 -9.15 18.47 7.43
CA ASP A 226 -8.06 18.71 6.48
C ASP A 226 -7.27 19.98 6.85
N VAL A 227 -6.22 20.28 6.09
CA VAL A 227 -5.41 21.49 6.23
C VAL A 227 -6.27 22.73 5.91
N GLY A 228 -6.38 23.65 6.87
CA GLY A 228 -7.21 24.85 6.77
C GLY A 228 -7.57 25.44 8.15
N PRO A 229 -8.56 26.34 8.22
CA PRO A 229 -9.07 26.85 9.48
C PRO A 229 -9.56 25.69 10.38
N GLY A 230 -9.06 25.62 11.61
CA GLY A 230 -9.36 24.51 12.53
C GLY A 230 -8.46 23.28 12.38
N PHE A 231 -7.47 23.31 11.47
CA PHE A 231 -6.46 22.25 11.36
C PHE A 231 -5.83 21.94 12.72
N GLY A 232 -5.66 20.64 12.98
CA GLY A 232 -5.16 20.15 14.25
C GLY A 232 -6.20 20.13 15.36
N ASN A 233 -7.45 20.54 15.17
CA ASN A 233 -8.51 20.39 16.17
C ASN A 233 -9.57 19.38 15.72
N LEU A 234 -10.13 18.64 16.69
CA LEU A 234 -11.33 17.82 16.47
C LEU A 234 -12.58 18.64 16.80
N PRO A 235 -13.74 18.40 16.16
CA PRO A 235 -14.97 19.13 16.42
C PRO A 235 -15.39 19.03 17.90
N SER A 236 -15.44 20.16 18.61
CA SER A 236 -15.74 20.20 20.05
C SER A 236 -17.09 19.57 20.40
N ARG A 237 -18.09 19.71 19.52
CA ARG A 237 -19.44 19.12 19.65
C ARG A 237 -19.48 17.58 19.69
N LEU A 238 -18.39 16.93 19.30
CA LEU A 238 -18.25 15.48 19.32
C LEU A 238 -17.48 14.96 20.54
N LYS A 239 -16.85 15.84 21.33
CA LYS A 239 -16.00 15.42 22.45
C LYS A 239 -16.79 14.54 23.42
N GLY A 240 -16.24 13.36 23.76
CA GLY A 240 -16.87 12.36 24.62
C GLY A 240 -17.88 11.45 23.92
N LYS A 241 -18.20 11.68 22.63
CA LYS A 241 -19.09 10.82 21.87
C LYS A 241 -18.31 9.71 21.16
N PRO A 242 -18.90 8.51 21.00
CA PRO A 242 -18.35 7.49 20.15
C PRO A 242 -18.19 7.98 18.70
N CYS A 243 -17.00 7.83 18.13
CA CYS A 243 -16.70 8.32 16.78
C CYS A 243 -15.72 7.40 16.06
N LEU A 244 -15.80 7.39 14.74
CA LEU A 244 -14.82 6.71 13.89
C LEU A 244 -13.93 7.76 13.23
N ILE A 245 -12.62 7.70 13.46
CA ILE A 245 -11.65 8.49 12.69
C ILE A 245 -11.07 7.61 11.58
N VAL A 246 -11.09 8.12 10.36
CA VAL A 246 -10.48 7.47 9.20
C VAL A 246 -9.35 8.33 8.68
N ASP A 247 -8.12 7.84 8.73
CA ASP A 247 -6.95 8.52 8.20
C ASP A 247 -6.60 8.05 6.80
N VAL A 248 -6.80 8.92 5.82
CA VAL A 248 -6.41 8.76 4.41
C VAL A 248 -5.52 9.93 3.95
N SER A 249 -4.85 10.57 4.90
CA SER A 249 -4.05 11.76 4.69
C SER A 249 -2.59 11.43 4.37
N ARG A 250 -1.68 12.40 4.56
CA ARG A 250 -0.23 12.19 4.41
C ARG A 250 0.38 11.60 5.68
N SER A 251 1.48 10.89 5.52
CA SER A 251 2.27 10.33 6.63
C SER A 251 2.45 11.35 7.76
N GLY A 252 2.09 10.95 8.97
CA GLY A 252 2.27 11.73 10.19
C GLY A 252 1.19 12.77 10.50
N ALA A 253 0.19 12.99 9.64
CA ALA A 253 -0.84 13.99 9.93
C ALA A 253 -1.65 13.64 11.19
N ILE A 254 -1.90 12.34 11.42
CA ILE A 254 -2.64 11.85 12.59
C ILE A 254 -2.01 12.25 13.92
N ASP A 255 -0.68 12.42 13.96
CA ASP A 255 0.08 12.79 15.16
C ASP A 255 -0.41 14.12 15.74
N THR A 256 -0.93 15.02 14.89
CA THR A 256 -1.49 16.32 15.26
C THR A 256 -2.76 16.19 16.13
N TYR A 257 -3.50 15.09 15.95
CA TYR A 257 -4.83 14.91 16.55
C TYR A 257 -4.82 13.99 17.77
N VAL A 258 -3.83 13.11 17.90
CA VAL A 258 -3.78 12.05 18.93
C VAL A 258 -3.99 12.59 20.34
N ASP A 259 -3.37 13.70 20.69
CA ASP A 259 -3.48 14.27 22.05
C ASP A 259 -4.91 14.78 22.35
N LYS A 260 -5.67 15.13 21.31
CA LYS A 260 -7.05 15.64 21.40
C LYS A 260 -8.11 14.55 21.29
N MET A 261 -7.72 13.33 20.93
CA MET A 261 -8.63 12.19 20.92
C MET A 261 -9.02 11.77 22.35
N TRP A 262 -10.24 11.23 22.48
CA TRP A 262 -10.86 10.79 23.73
C TRP A 262 -11.30 9.31 23.62
N GLU A 263 -11.69 8.74 24.76
CA GLU A 263 -12.21 7.37 24.85
C GLU A 263 -13.51 7.19 24.04
N GLY A 264 -13.67 6.05 23.36
CA GLY A 264 -14.79 5.82 22.44
C GLY A 264 -14.52 6.22 20.99
N ILE A 265 -13.34 6.80 20.70
CA ILE A 265 -12.84 6.90 19.33
C ILE A 265 -12.27 5.55 18.90
N VAL A 266 -12.55 5.17 17.65
CA VAL A 266 -11.81 4.11 16.93
C VAL A 266 -11.09 4.74 15.74
N LEU A 267 -9.82 4.40 15.55
CA LEU A 267 -9.00 4.88 14.43
C LEU A 267 -8.83 3.79 13.37
N VAL A 268 -9.11 4.12 12.11
CA VAL A 268 -8.82 3.31 10.92
C VAL A 268 -7.86 4.07 10.03
N ASN A 269 -6.64 3.58 9.88
CA ASN A 269 -5.57 4.22 9.12
C ASN A 269 -5.34 3.49 7.79
N GLU A 270 -5.45 4.19 6.67
CA GLU A 270 -5.00 3.73 5.34
C GLU A 270 -3.65 4.34 4.94
N THR A 271 -3.27 5.48 5.53
CA THR A 271 -2.02 6.18 5.21
C THR A 271 -0.78 5.29 5.42
N PHE A 272 0.11 5.32 4.42
CA PHE A 272 1.42 4.66 4.47
C PHE A 272 2.57 5.67 4.53
N PRO A 273 3.65 5.39 5.29
CA PRO A 273 3.80 4.26 6.22
C PRO A 273 2.84 4.33 7.43
N GLU A 274 2.80 3.26 8.23
CA GLU A 274 1.92 3.19 9.40
C GLU A 274 2.28 4.27 10.45
N PRO A 275 1.37 4.61 11.38
CA PRO A 275 1.67 5.54 12.47
C PRO A 275 2.91 5.13 13.27
N SER A 276 3.65 6.13 13.76
CA SER A 276 4.89 5.88 14.50
C SER A 276 4.64 5.09 15.79
N ILE A 277 5.65 4.37 16.29
CA ILE A 277 5.56 3.66 17.58
C ILE A 277 5.18 4.62 18.72
N LYS A 278 5.70 5.85 18.70
CA LYS A 278 5.37 6.89 19.68
C LYS A 278 3.87 7.22 19.64
N THR A 279 3.32 7.34 18.43
CA THR A 279 1.89 7.60 18.19
C THR A 279 1.04 6.44 18.69
N LEU A 280 1.41 5.20 18.35
CA LEU A 280 0.68 4.00 18.77
C LEU A 280 0.69 3.82 20.29
N LYS A 281 1.81 4.12 20.96
CA LYS A 281 1.86 4.12 22.44
C LYS A 281 0.89 5.11 23.07
N LYS A 282 0.78 6.32 22.51
CA LYS A 282 -0.19 7.33 22.97
C LYS A 282 -1.64 6.89 22.76
N LEU A 283 -1.94 6.30 21.60
CA LEU A 283 -3.26 5.76 21.29
C LEU A 283 -3.63 4.60 22.23
N LYS A 284 -2.68 3.67 22.48
CA LYS A 284 -2.85 2.56 23.45
C LYS A 284 -3.14 3.10 24.86
N ALA A 285 -2.36 4.09 25.30
CA ALA A 285 -2.54 4.69 26.63
C ALA A 285 -3.90 5.40 26.81
N LYS A 286 -4.50 5.86 25.72
CA LYS A 286 -5.85 6.45 25.70
C LYS A 286 -6.97 5.41 25.49
N GLY A 287 -6.64 4.13 25.35
CA GLY A 287 -7.61 3.07 25.08
C GLY A 287 -8.28 3.18 23.71
N ILE A 288 -7.62 3.79 22.71
CA ILE A 288 -8.19 4.03 21.38
C ILE A 288 -7.85 2.86 20.44
N PRO A 289 -8.82 1.99 20.08
CA PRO A 289 -8.57 0.90 19.14
C PRO A 289 -8.07 1.46 17.81
N THR A 290 -6.96 0.90 17.31
CA THR A 290 -6.26 1.42 16.13
C THR A 290 -6.06 0.31 15.12
N TYR A 291 -6.64 0.51 13.94
CA TYR A 291 -6.61 -0.42 12.82
C TYR A 291 -5.79 0.14 11.66
N HIS A 292 -5.06 -0.72 10.98
CA HIS A 292 -4.33 -0.35 9.76
C HIS A 292 -4.76 -1.22 8.57
N ILE A 293 -5.19 -0.56 7.50
CA ILE A 293 -5.57 -1.21 6.25
C ILE A 293 -4.28 -1.53 5.49
N SER A 294 -3.81 -2.76 5.62
CA SER A 294 -2.54 -3.20 5.03
C SER A 294 -2.61 -3.40 3.51
N GLY A 295 -3.82 -3.51 2.98
CA GLY A 295 -4.08 -3.94 1.61
C GLY A 295 -5.32 -4.81 1.51
N VAL A 296 -5.32 -5.71 0.54
CA VAL A 296 -6.35 -6.72 0.34
C VAL A 296 -5.76 -8.12 0.34
N LYS A 297 -6.64 -9.10 0.56
CA LYS A 297 -6.28 -10.52 0.62
C LYS A 297 -5.87 -11.01 -0.77
N GLY A 298 -4.76 -11.74 -0.81
CA GLY A 298 -4.29 -12.43 -2.01
C GLY A 298 -2.89 -13.01 -1.81
N GLY A 299 -2.32 -13.54 -2.89
CA GLY A 299 -0.95 -14.06 -2.91
C GLY A 299 0.03 -12.98 -3.36
N VAL A 300 1.15 -12.84 -2.65
CA VAL A 300 2.30 -12.04 -3.09
C VAL A 300 3.55 -12.89 -2.94
N PHE A 301 4.38 -12.96 -3.97
CA PHE A 301 5.64 -13.67 -3.91
C PHE A 301 6.79 -12.88 -4.56
N PRO A 302 7.91 -12.68 -3.84
CA PRO A 302 8.05 -12.82 -2.38
C PRO A 302 7.16 -11.81 -1.64
N ASN A 303 6.94 -12.03 -0.33
CA ASN A 303 6.17 -11.11 0.50
C ASN A 303 6.79 -9.70 0.47
N LEU A 304 5.92 -8.68 0.38
CA LEU A 304 6.33 -7.30 0.54
C LEU A 304 6.80 -7.02 1.99
N PRO A 305 7.70 -6.04 2.17
CA PRO A 305 8.22 -5.71 3.49
C PRO A 305 7.20 -4.94 4.35
N LEU A 306 7.37 -5.03 5.67
CA LEU A 306 6.73 -4.14 6.67
C LEU A 306 5.19 -4.16 6.59
N GLY A 307 4.50 -3.02 6.48
CA GLY A 307 3.04 -2.93 6.51
C GLY A 307 2.33 -3.77 5.47
N TYR A 308 2.96 -3.94 4.32
CA TYR A 308 2.44 -4.76 3.22
C TYR A 308 2.68 -6.26 3.41
N GLN A 309 3.30 -6.68 4.51
CA GLN A 309 3.55 -8.10 4.75
C GLN A 309 2.22 -8.85 4.84
N GLY A 310 2.04 -9.81 3.92
CA GLY A 310 0.86 -10.67 3.83
C GLY A 310 -0.34 -10.05 3.12
N ALA A 311 -0.19 -8.87 2.50
CA ALA A 311 -1.28 -8.19 1.81
C ALA A 311 -0.83 -7.61 0.46
N ILE A 312 -1.80 -7.43 -0.44
CA ILE A 312 -1.60 -6.72 -1.71
C ILE A 312 -1.99 -5.26 -1.50
N PRO A 313 -1.14 -4.28 -1.81
CA PRO A 313 -1.47 -2.87 -1.62
C PRO A 313 -2.79 -2.50 -2.30
N CYS A 314 -3.63 -1.68 -1.66
CA CYS A 314 -4.96 -1.32 -2.18
C CYS A 314 -4.88 -0.71 -3.59
N CYS A 315 -3.86 0.10 -3.85
CA CYS A 315 -3.58 0.73 -5.14
C CYS A 315 -3.10 -0.25 -6.23
N ALA A 316 -2.71 -1.47 -5.89
CA ALA A 316 -2.33 -2.51 -6.86
C ALA A 316 -3.55 -3.23 -7.47
N ILE A 317 -4.76 -3.03 -6.93
CA ILE A 317 -5.97 -3.72 -7.36
C ILE A 317 -6.62 -3.01 -8.55
N GLY A 318 -6.96 -3.79 -9.57
CA GLY A 318 -7.67 -3.31 -10.76
C GLY A 318 -9.14 -3.01 -10.48
N THR A 319 -9.74 -2.14 -11.31
CA THR A 319 -11.14 -1.71 -11.17
C THR A 319 -12.12 -2.89 -11.20
N SER A 320 -11.91 -3.85 -12.11
CA SER A 320 -12.76 -5.04 -12.25
C SER A 320 -12.73 -6.00 -11.05
N THR A 321 -11.86 -5.76 -10.07
CA THR A 321 -11.67 -6.64 -8.91
C THR A 321 -11.91 -5.97 -7.57
N ALA A 322 -12.10 -4.65 -7.55
CA ALA A 322 -12.21 -3.89 -6.30
C ALA A 322 -13.44 -4.32 -5.47
N GLU A 323 -14.56 -4.63 -6.12
CA GLU A 323 -15.80 -5.06 -5.44
C GLU A 323 -15.67 -6.41 -4.74
N ASN A 324 -14.83 -7.30 -5.25
CA ASN A 324 -14.60 -8.63 -4.70
C ASN A 324 -13.36 -8.69 -3.80
N ALA A 325 -12.67 -7.56 -3.60
CA ALA A 325 -11.46 -7.51 -2.82
C ALA A 325 -11.80 -7.54 -1.33
N VAL A 326 -11.22 -8.49 -0.60
CA VAL A 326 -11.38 -8.59 0.85
C VAL A 326 -10.28 -7.77 1.53
N PRO A 327 -10.59 -6.72 2.31
CA PRO A 327 -9.57 -5.93 2.99
C PRO A 327 -8.82 -6.76 4.03
N VAL A 328 -7.53 -6.45 4.20
CA VAL A 328 -6.69 -6.97 5.28
C VAL A 328 -6.46 -5.86 6.28
N ILE A 329 -7.08 -5.99 7.45
CA ILE A 329 -7.00 -5.02 8.53
C ILE A 329 -6.16 -5.61 9.67
N LYS A 330 -5.12 -4.90 10.09
CA LYS A 330 -4.28 -5.26 11.24
C LYS A 330 -4.69 -4.43 12.45
N ASP A 331 -4.77 -5.08 13.61
CA ASP A 331 -4.96 -4.39 14.89
C ASP A 331 -3.59 -3.98 15.43
N LEU A 332 -3.28 -2.68 15.37
CA LEU A 332 -1.94 -2.19 15.65
C LEU A 332 -1.59 -2.14 17.15
N LEU A 333 -2.55 -2.36 18.06
CA LEU A 333 -2.27 -2.28 19.50
C LEU A 333 -1.69 -3.58 20.09
N TYR A 334 -1.88 -4.71 19.39
CA TYR A 334 -1.45 -6.05 19.81
C TYR A 334 -0.15 -6.52 19.14
N GLU A 335 0.35 -5.80 18.12
CA GLU A 335 1.57 -6.19 17.39
C GLU A 335 2.89 -5.72 18.05
N PHE A 336 2.81 -4.99 19.17
CA PHE A 336 3.99 -4.43 19.88
C PHE A 336 4.22 -5.03 21.28
N GLU A 337 3.61 -6.17 21.57
CA GLU A 337 3.97 -7.06 22.69
C GLU A 337 5.01 -8.08 22.20
#